data_AF-A0A699VQR2-F1
#
_entry.id   AF-A0A699VQR2-F1
#
_cell.length_a   1.000
_cell.length_b   1.000
_cell.length_c   1.000
_cell.angle_alpha   90.00
_cell.angle_beta   90.00
_cell.angle_gamma   90.00
#
_symmetry.space_group_name_H-M   'P 1'
#
loop_
_entity.id
_entity.type
_entity.pdbx_description
1 polymer ?
#
loop_
_entity_poly.entity_id
_entity_poly.type
_entity_poly.pdbx_seq_one_letter_code
_entity_poly.pdbx_strand_id
1 'polypeptide(L)'
;MRTIRFDANEGFFLNGQHVKIKGTNNHQEHAGVGAAIPDALQDWRIAQLKSFGSNAYRCSHNPPTPELLDACDRLGMLVIDENRLMGITEPALKELKTMMVRDRNHPSIISWSMGNEEWA
;
A
#
# COMPACT_ATOMS: atom_id res chain seq x y z
N MET A 1 -7.79 13.14 9.67
CA MET A 1 -7.74 13.96 8.43
C MET A 1 -6.28 14.26 8.12
N ARG A 2 -5.85 14.10 6.86
CA ARG A 2 -4.48 14.40 6.42
C ARG A 2 -4.44 14.97 5.01
N THR A 3 -3.42 15.75 4.68
CA THR A 3 -3.17 16.25 3.32
C THR A 3 -1.92 15.61 2.73
N ILE A 4 -1.95 15.37 1.42
CA ILE A 4 -0.85 14.79 0.65
C ILE A 4 -0.52 15.74 -0.49
N ARG A 5 0.77 15.99 -0.71
CA ARG A 5 1.26 16.67 -1.91
C ARG A 5 2.50 15.94 -2.42
N PHE A 6 2.49 15.64 -3.72
CA PHE A 6 3.69 15.23 -4.45
C PHE A 6 4.15 16.43 -5.28
N ASP A 7 5.43 16.75 -5.18
CA ASP A 7 6.10 17.79 -5.94
C ASP A 7 7.27 17.17 -6.70
N ALA A 8 7.43 17.55 -7.97
CA ALA A 8 8.45 16.98 -8.84
C ALA A 8 9.88 17.35 -8.41
N ASN A 9 10.06 18.51 -7.76
CA ASN A 9 11.36 19.02 -7.34
C ASN A 9 11.61 18.81 -5.85
N GLU A 10 10.55 18.90 -5.04
CA GLU A 10 10.65 18.86 -3.58
C GLU A 10 10.25 17.50 -2.97
N GLY A 11 9.65 16.59 -3.74
CA GLY A 11 9.27 15.26 -3.26
C GLY A 11 7.91 15.21 -2.56
N PHE A 12 7.81 14.42 -1.49
CA PHE A 12 6.53 14.09 -0.83
C PHE A 12 6.31 14.90 0.44
N PHE A 13 5.10 15.40 0.61
CA PHE A 13 4.67 16.14 1.79
C PHE A 13 3.44 15.50 2.42
N LEU A 14 3.49 15.33 3.74
CA LEU A 14 2.38 14.89 4.57
C LEU A 14 2.05 15.99 5.56
N ASN A 15 0.81 16.49 5.53
CA ASN A 15 0.37 17.60 6.39
C ASN A 15 1.27 18.84 6.30
N GLY A 16 1.76 19.14 5.09
CA GLY A 16 2.65 20.28 4.84
C GLY A 16 4.12 20.06 5.25
N GLN A 17 4.46 18.95 5.90
CA GLN A 17 5.84 18.61 6.24
C GLN A 17 6.47 17.73 5.16
N HIS A 18 7.69 18.06 4.75
CA HIS A 18 8.46 17.23 3.82
C HIS A 18 8.83 15.90 4.50
N VAL A 19 8.46 14.78 3.88
CA VAL A 19 8.70 13.43 4.37
C VAL A 19 9.33 12.60 3.27
N LYS A 20 10.56 12.12 3.49
CA LYS A 20 11.17 11.14 2.57
C LYS A 20 10.48 9.79 2.73
N ILE A 21 9.92 9.28 1.63
CA ILE A 21 9.37 7.92 1.57
C ILE A 21 10.53 6.91 1.54
N LYS A 22 10.61 6.07 2.57
CA LYS A 22 11.56 4.97 2.76
C LYS A 22 10.77 3.67 2.81
N GLY A 23 10.33 3.23 1.64
CA GLY A 23 9.38 2.13 1.49
C GLY A 23 10.00 0.77 1.21
N THR A 24 9.20 -0.26 1.38
CA THR A 24 9.49 -1.64 0.96
C THR A 24 8.37 -2.19 0.07
N ASN A 25 8.72 -3.07 -0.87
CA ASN A 25 7.75 -3.87 -1.62
C ASN A 25 7.60 -5.21 -0.91
N ASN A 26 6.37 -5.67 -0.70
CA ASN A 26 6.13 -6.85 0.11
C ASN A 26 5.02 -7.71 -0.49
N HIS A 27 5.37 -8.97 -0.72
CA HIS A 27 4.42 -10.04 -1.01
C HIS A 27 3.60 -10.39 0.24
N GLN A 28 2.37 -10.86 0.05
CA GLN A 28 1.43 -11.11 1.16
C GLN A 28 1.81 -12.33 2.01
N GLU A 29 2.58 -13.27 1.46
CA GLU A 29 2.86 -14.55 2.10
C GLU A 29 3.81 -14.42 3.30
N HIS A 30 3.76 -15.41 4.20
CA HIS A 30 4.69 -15.54 5.31
C HIS A 30 5.10 -17.00 5.51
N ALA A 31 6.33 -17.22 5.99
CA ALA A 31 6.85 -18.54 6.27
C ALA A 31 5.96 -19.29 7.28
N GLY A 32 5.60 -20.54 6.96
CA GLY A 32 4.79 -21.39 7.83
C GLY A 32 3.27 -21.30 7.64
N VAL A 33 2.75 -20.20 7.07
CA VAL A 33 1.29 -20.03 6.84
C VAL A 33 0.92 -19.70 5.39
N GLY A 34 1.91 -19.46 4.52
CA GLY A 34 1.66 -19.09 3.14
C GLY A 34 0.85 -17.78 3.06
N ALA A 35 -0.22 -17.77 2.26
CA ALA A 35 -1.13 -16.63 2.15
C ALA A 35 -2.26 -16.62 3.21
N ALA A 36 -2.36 -17.65 4.07
CA ALA A 36 -3.36 -17.73 5.13
C ALA A 36 -2.88 -16.96 6.38
N ILE A 37 -2.64 -15.67 6.21
CA ILE A 37 -2.04 -14.79 7.24
C ILE A 37 -3.09 -14.45 8.31
N PRO A 38 -2.83 -14.73 9.61
CA PRO A 38 -3.64 -14.21 10.70
C PRO A 38 -3.41 -12.70 10.89
N ASP A 39 -4.42 -11.96 11.34
CA ASP A 39 -4.37 -10.51 11.54
C ASP A 39 -3.18 -10.07 12.42
N ALA A 40 -2.93 -10.82 13.50
CA ALA A 40 -1.80 -10.55 14.41
C ALA A 40 -0.44 -10.59 13.70
N LEU A 41 -0.31 -11.37 12.63
CA LEU A 41 0.91 -11.46 11.83
C LEU A 41 1.03 -10.27 10.86
N GLN A 42 -0.07 -9.67 10.42
CA GLN A 42 -0.04 -8.39 9.71
C GLN A 42 0.46 -7.27 10.62
N ASP A 43 -0.07 -7.20 11.85
CA ASP A 43 0.38 -6.23 12.86
C ASP A 43 1.87 -6.37 13.16
N TRP A 44 2.31 -7.61 13.40
CA TRP A 44 3.71 -7.90 13.64
C TRP A 44 4.57 -7.46 12.45
N ARG A 45 4.19 -7.82 11.22
CA ARG A 45 4.92 -7.46 10.00
C ARG A 45 5.12 -5.96 9.88
N ILE A 46 4.04 -5.18 10.00
CA ILE A 46 4.10 -3.73 9.89
C ILE A 46 4.94 -3.13 11.02
N ALA A 47 4.80 -3.63 12.26
CA ALA A 47 5.63 -3.19 13.38
C ALA A 47 7.13 -3.48 13.14
N GLN A 48 7.49 -4.65 12.60
CA GLN A 48 8.87 -4.98 12.26
C GLN A 48 9.44 -4.04 11.20
N LEU A 49 8.71 -3.80 10.10
CA LEU A 49 9.14 -2.87 9.05
C LEU A 49 9.36 -1.47 9.60
N LYS A 50 8.47 -0.99 10.48
CA LYS A 50 8.66 0.30 11.17
C LYS A 50 9.89 0.30 12.06
N SER A 51 10.17 -0.79 12.78
CA SER A 51 11.37 -0.89 13.62
C SER A 51 12.68 -0.79 12.83
N PHE A 52 12.66 -1.19 11.56
CA PHE A 52 13.78 -1.03 10.63
C PHE A 52 13.83 0.35 9.95
N GLY A 53 12.92 1.26 10.31
CA GLY A 53 12.86 2.62 9.78
C GLY A 53 12.10 2.74 8.45
N SER A 54 11.38 1.69 8.03
CA SER A 54 10.48 1.80 6.88
C SER A 54 9.23 2.60 7.26
N ASN A 55 8.82 3.51 6.37
CA ASN A 55 7.62 4.33 6.55
C ASN A 55 6.61 4.17 5.41
N ALA A 56 6.88 3.29 4.45
CA ALA A 56 5.94 2.97 3.40
C ALA A 56 5.94 1.49 3.00
N TYR A 57 4.78 1.03 2.55
CA TYR A 57 4.51 -0.34 2.11
C TYR A 57 3.87 -0.29 0.72
N ARG A 58 4.45 -0.98 -0.27
CA ARG A 58 3.80 -1.23 -1.57
C ARG A 58 3.26 -2.65 -1.61
N CYS A 59 1.97 -2.78 -1.88
CA CYS A 59 1.21 -4.05 -1.94
C CYS A 59 1.50 -4.84 -3.22
N SER A 60 2.77 -5.03 -3.56
CA SER A 60 3.15 -5.70 -4.80
C SER A 60 2.92 -7.21 -4.73
N HIS A 61 2.23 -7.86 -5.68
CA HIS A 61 1.58 -7.33 -6.89
C HIS A 61 0.09 -7.67 -6.91
N ASN A 62 -0.61 -7.38 -5.80
CA ASN A 62 -2.03 -7.64 -5.67
C ASN A 62 -2.71 -6.79 -4.60
N PRO A 63 -4.04 -6.63 -4.68
CA PRO A 63 -4.80 -5.94 -3.65
C PRO A 63 -4.50 -6.54 -2.28
N PRO A 64 -4.23 -5.73 -1.24
CA PRO A 64 -4.00 -6.18 0.11
C PRO A 64 -5.29 -6.73 0.73
N THR A 65 -5.16 -7.43 1.85
CA THR A 65 -6.32 -7.74 2.70
C THR A 65 -6.69 -6.50 3.51
N PRO A 66 -7.98 -6.31 3.89
CA PRO A 66 -8.39 -5.19 4.74
C PRO A 66 -7.61 -5.11 6.05
N GLU A 67 -7.27 -6.25 6.64
CA GLU A 67 -6.58 -6.33 7.93
C GLU A 67 -5.14 -5.78 7.86
N LEU A 68 -4.48 -5.91 6.69
CA LEU A 68 -3.19 -5.25 6.46
C LEU A 68 -3.33 -3.73 6.41
N LEU A 69 -4.40 -3.22 5.79
CA LEU A 69 -4.66 -1.79 5.70
C LEU A 69 -5.03 -1.21 7.07
N ASP A 70 -5.83 -1.93 7.86
CA ASP A 70 -6.13 -1.60 9.26
C ASP A 70 -4.86 -1.53 10.12
N ALA A 71 -3.94 -2.48 9.94
CA ALA A 71 -2.63 -2.45 10.60
C ALA A 71 -1.82 -1.21 10.18
N CYS A 72 -1.78 -0.90 8.88
CA CYS A 72 -1.09 0.28 8.34
C CYS A 72 -1.67 1.59 8.88
N ASP A 73 -2.99 1.70 8.97
CA ASP A 73 -3.69 2.87 9.52
C ASP A 73 -3.36 3.08 11.00
N ARG A 74 -3.49 2.03 11.81
CA ARG A 74 -3.23 2.09 13.26
C ARG A 74 -1.78 2.39 13.59
N LEU A 75 -0.86 1.75 12.87
CA LEU A 75 0.57 1.87 13.15
C LEU A 75 1.22 3.07 12.45
N GLY A 76 0.54 3.72 11.51
CA GLY A 76 1.05 4.85 10.74
C GLY A 76 2.11 4.43 9.73
N MET A 77 1.68 3.66 8.72
CA MET A 77 2.45 3.24 7.55
C MET A 77 1.83 3.86 6.30
N LEU A 78 2.61 4.45 5.40
CA LEU A 78 2.10 4.94 4.12
C LEU A 78 1.94 3.78 3.15
N VAL A 79 0.85 3.72 2.38
CA VAL A 79 0.56 2.58 1.50
C VAL A 79 0.46 3.01 0.04
N ILE A 80 1.14 2.26 -0.83
CA ILE A 80 0.86 2.22 -2.26
C ILE A 80 0.07 0.93 -2.51
N ASP A 81 -1.23 1.09 -2.74
CA ASP A 81 -2.15 -0.02 -2.96
C ASP A 81 -2.16 -0.38 -4.45
N GLU A 82 -1.96 -1.65 -4.79
CA GLU A 82 -1.65 -2.09 -6.15
C GLU A 82 -2.61 -3.16 -6.63
N ASN A 83 -3.16 -2.94 -7.83
CA ASN A 83 -3.98 -3.95 -8.47
C ASN A 83 -3.12 -5.10 -9.03
N ARG A 84 -3.73 -6.29 -9.17
CA ARG A 84 -3.09 -7.45 -9.80
C ARG A 84 -3.15 -7.38 -11.33
N LEU A 85 -4.32 -7.06 -11.87
CA LEU A 85 -4.52 -7.00 -13.32
C LEU A 85 -4.03 -5.66 -13.86
N MET A 86 -3.04 -5.74 -14.74
CA MET A 86 -2.48 -4.59 -15.43
C MET A 86 -3.24 -4.33 -16.73
N GLY A 87 -3.33 -3.05 -17.13
CA GLY A 87 -3.92 -2.64 -18.39
C GLY A 87 -5.24 -1.88 -18.27
N ILE A 88 -5.77 -1.49 -19.43
CA ILE A 88 -6.92 -0.57 -19.57
C ILE A 88 -8.19 -1.26 -20.07
N THR A 89 -8.22 -2.60 -20.04
CA THR A 89 -9.42 -3.36 -20.42
C THR A 89 -10.54 -3.13 -19.39
N GLU A 90 -11.79 -3.26 -19.82
CA GLU A 90 -12.94 -3.08 -18.93
C GLU A 90 -12.86 -3.96 -17.66
N PRO A 91 -12.47 -5.25 -17.73
CA PRO A 91 -12.28 -6.07 -16.52
C PRO A 91 -11.18 -5.54 -15.60
N ALA A 92 -10.02 -5.14 -16.14
CA ALA A 92 -8.91 -4.63 -15.34
C ALA A 92 -9.29 -3.33 -14.61
N LEU A 93 -9.94 -2.39 -15.31
CA LEU A 93 -10.43 -1.15 -14.73
C LEU A 93 -11.54 -1.39 -13.69
N LYS A 94 -12.39 -2.41 -13.90
CA LYS A 94 -13.43 -2.79 -12.94
C LYS A 94 -12.84 -3.34 -11.65
N GLU A 95 -11.80 -4.18 -11.72
CA GLU A 95 -11.11 -4.68 -10.54
C GLU A 95 -10.39 -3.56 -9.78
N LEU A 96 -9.65 -2.70 -10.48
CA LEU A 96 -9.01 -1.51 -9.90
C LEU A 96 -10.04 -0.63 -9.17
N LYS A 97 -11.18 -0.34 -9.82
CA LYS A 97 -12.26 0.44 -9.21
C LYS A 97 -12.83 -0.24 -7.96
N THR A 98 -12.98 -1.57 -7.99
CA THR A 98 -13.53 -2.33 -6.86
C THR A 98 -12.60 -2.25 -5.65
N MET A 99 -11.29 -2.44 -5.86
CA MET A 99 -10.26 -2.25 -4.84
C MET A 99 -10.30 -0.82 -4.27
N MET A 100 -10.25 0.20 -5.14
CA MET A 100 -10.30 1.60 -4.70
C MET A 100 -11.57 1.93 -3.90
N VAL A 101 -12.74 1.42 -4.30
CA VAL A 101 -14.00 1.68 -3.58
C VAL A 101 -14.03 1.01 -2.21
N ARG A 102 -13.47 -0.20 -2.09
CA ARG A 102 -13.31 -0.92 -0.83
C ARG A 102 -12.36 -0.15 0.10
N ASP A 103 -11.23 0.30 -0.43
CA ASP A 103 -10.07 0.70 0.38
C ASP A 103 -9.92 2.21 0.60
N ARG A 104 -10.66 3.06 -0.15
CA ARG A 104 -10.56 4.54 -0.11
C ARG A 104 -10.70 5.21 1.26
N ASN A 105 -11.24 4.51 2.25
CA ASN A 105 -11.41 5.03 3.60
C ASN A 105 -10.16 4.86 4.47
N HIS A 106 -9.15 4.11 4.02
CA HIS A 106 -7.89 3.93 4.72
C HIS A 106 -6.99 5.16 4.56
N PRO A 107 -6.77 5.97 5.61
CA PRO A 107 -5.88 7.13 5.53
C PRO A 107 -4.42 6.75 5.24
N SER A 108 -3.97 5.52 5.46
CA SER A 108 -2.63 5.08 5.09
C SER A 108 -2.35 5.16 3.58
N ILE A 109 -3.37 5.00 2.73
CA ILE A 109 -3.18 4.91 1.28
C ILE A 109 -2.85 6.28 0.69
N ILE A 110 -1.67 6.39 0.06
CA ILE A 110 -1.17 7.63 -0.54
C ILE A 110 -1.13 7.59 -2.08
N SER A 111 -1.21 6.40 -2.67
CA SER A 111 -1.20 6.21 -4.12
C SER A 111 -1.87 4.88 -4.48
N TRP A 112 -2.43 4.83 -5.69
CA TRP A 112 -3.02 3.64 -6.30
C TRP A 112 -2.18 3.26 -7.51
N SER A 113 -1.72 2.01 -7.56
CA SER A 113 -0.92 1.46 -8.66
C SER A 113 -1.79 0.60 -9.57
N MET A 114 -1.81 0.95 -10.86
CA MET A 114 -2.56 0.25 -11.90
C MET A 114 -1.76 -0.88 -12.57
N GLY A 115 -0.43 -0.84 -12.51
CA GLY A 115 0.42 -1.82 -13.16
C GLY A 115 1.90 -1.66 -12.83
N ASN A 116 2.69 -2.65 -13.25
CA ASN A 116 4.11 -2.78 -12.94
C ASN A 116 4.87 -3.31 -14.16
N GLU A 117 5.90 -2.59 -14.61
CA GLU A 117 6.84 -3.05 -15.66
C GLU A 117 6.20 -3.37 -17.03
N GLU A 118 5.08 -2.72 -17.35
CA GLU A 118 4.51 -2.77 -18.71
C GLU A 118 5.40 -1.98 -19.69
N TRP A 119 5.80 -2.62 -20.78
CA TRP A 119 6.68 -2.05 -21.82
C TRP A 119 5.90 -1.51 -23.05
N ALA A 120 4.58 -1.68 -23.09
CA ALA A 120 3.75 -1.40 -24.26
C ALA A 120 3.05 -0.03 -24.25
#